data_AF-A0A370FS83-F1
#
_entry.id   AF-A0A370FS83-F1
#
_cell.length_a   1.000
_cell.length_b   1.000
_cell.length_c   1.000
_cell.angle_alpha   90.00
_cell.angle_beta   90.00
_cell.angle_gamma   90.00
#
_symmetry.space_group_name_H-M   'P 1'
#
loop_
_entity.id
_entity.type
_entity.pdbx_description
1 polymer ?
#
loop_
_entity_poly.entity_id
_entity_poly.type
_entity_poly.pdbx_seq_one_letter_code
_entity_poly.pdbx_strand_id
1 'polypeptide(L)'
;MIGAQRVSLTLALIAFLTGIVYLGPSFWVERGTGEGEQLGIVETINSWGPVWPVMFLVAAVILAASAVSRRYVGYTHAVVAGMWGFYGTAVLMSAVYAEPPLPVLSGGIALGAALLHLAMIRVWADLGVK
;
A
#
# COMPACT_ATOMS: atom_id res chain seq x y z
N MET A 1 0.15 22.41 11.09
CA MET A 1 0.34 21.04 11.63
C MET A 1 -0.92 20.17 11.61
N ILE A 2 -2.08 20.63 12.10
CA ILE A 2 -3.32 19.81 12.13
C ILE A 2 -3.73 19.29 10.74
N GLY A 3 -3.55 20.08 9.68
CA GLY A 3 -3.79 19.65 8.30
C GLY A 3 -2.96 18.43 7.89
N ALA A 4 -1.64 18.47 8.10
CA ALA A 4 -0.74 17.36 7.80
C ALA A 4 -1.12 16.10 8.60
N GLN A 5 -1.45 16.27 9.90
CA GLN A 5 -1.94 15.18 10.74
C GLN A 5 -3.23 14.54 10.18
N ARG A 6 -4.21 15.34 9.77
CA ARG A 6 -5.45 14.84 9.16
C ARG A 6 -5.18 14.07 7.88
N VAL A 7 -4.32 14.59 7.00
CA VAL A 7 -3.96 13.89 5.75
C VAL A 7 -3.26 12.56 6.04
N SER A 8 -2.29 12.53 6.97
CA SER A 8 -1.65 11.27 7.37
C SER A 8 -2.63 10.26 7.97
N LEU A 9 -3.61 10.72 8.76
CA LEU A 9 -4.67 9.85 9.29
C LEU A 9 -5.62 9.34 8.19
N THR A 10 -5.94 10.17 7.19
CA THR A 10 -6.72 9.72 6.02
C THR A 10 -5.95 8.66 5.23
N LEU A 11 -4.65 8.86 5.00
CA LEU A 11 -3.81 7.86 4.33
C LEU A 11 -3.71 6.57 5.15
N ALA A 12 -3.63 6.66 6.48
CA ALA A 12 -3.68 5.51 7.37
C ALA A 12 -5.02 4.76 7.27
N LEU A 13 -6.14 5.49 7.19
CA LEU A 13 -7.47 4.91 7.00
C LEU A 13 -7.58 4.20 5.63
N ILE A 14 -7.04 4.79 4.57
CA ILE A 14 -6.99 4.16 3.24
C ILE A 14 -6.21 2.84 3.30
N ALA A 15 -5.04 2.83 3.95
CA ALA A 15 -4.27 1.59 4.16
C ALA A 15 -5.08 0.58 4.98
N PHE A 16 -5.75 1.00 6.05
CA PHE A 16 -6.60 0.13 6.87
C PHE A 16 -7.71 -0.52 6.04
N LEU A 17 -8.49 0.29 5.31
CA LEU A 17 -9.57 -0.20 4.45
C LEU A 17 -9.05 -1.15 3.37
N THR A 18 -7.89 -0.85 2.78
CA THR A 18 -7.23 -1.75 1.81
C THR A 18 -6.91 -3.10 2.44
N GLY A 19 -6.35 -3.11 3.67
CA GLY A 19 -6.09 -4.33 4.41
C GLY A 19 -7.35 -5.13 4.73
N ILE A 20 -8.45 -4.46 5.11
CA ILE A 20 -9.75 -5.11 5.35
C ILE A 20 -10.32 -5.73 4.08
N VAL A 21 -10.21 -5.07 2.93
CA VAL A 21 -10.66 -5.62 1.64
C VAL A 21 -9.92 -6.93 1.32
N TYR A 22 -8.62 -7.01 1.63
CA TYR A 22 -7.83 -8.24 1.49
C TYR A 22 -8.23 -9.39 2.44
N LEU A 23 -8.92 -9.08 3.55
CA LEU A 23 -9.47 -10.09 4.46
C LEU A 23 -10.89 -10.54 4.07
N GLY A 24 -11.49 -9.86 3.08
CA GLY A 24 -12.80 -10.22 2.54
C GLY A 24 -12.75 -11.44 1.62
N PRO A 25 -13.85 -11.72 0.90
CA PRO A 25 -13.89 -12.74 -0.13
C PRO A 25 -12.76 -12.58 -1.16
N SER A 26 -12.11 -13.68 -1.55
CA SER A 26 -10.93 -13.67 -2.44
C SER A 26 -11.23 -12.92 -3.74
N PHE A 27 -12.41 -13.12 -4.34
CA PHE A 27 -12.83 -12.49 -5.59
C PHE A 27 -12.86 -10.95 -5.58
N TRP A 28 -12.71 -10.28 -4.43
CA TRP A 28 -12.52 -8.83 -4.35
C TRP A 28 -11.11 -8.37 -4.75
N VAL A 29 -10.12 -9.24 -4.56
CA VAL A 29 -8.68 -8.94 -4.76
C VAL A 29 -8.00 -9.90 -5.72
N GLU A 30 -8.63 -11.04 -5.97
CA GLU A 30 -8.21 -12.06 -6.91
C GLU A 30 -8.18 -11.49 -8.31
N ARG A 31 -7.06 -11.70 -8.97
CA ARG A 31 -6.80 -11.25 -10.33
C ARG A 31 -6.79 -12.51 -11.14
N GLY A 32 -7.92 -12.78 -11.81
CA GLY A 32 -8.23 -14.07 -12.43
C GLY A 32 -7.02 -14.69 -13.10
N THR A 33 -6.43 -15.68 -12.44
CA THR A 33 -5.54 -16.65 -13.03
C THR A 33 -6.43 -17.85 -13.33
N GLY A 34 -6.75 -18.08 -14.60
CA GLY A 34 -7.46 -19.29 -15.00
C GLY A 34 -6.68 -20.54 -14.59
N GLU A 35 -7.35 -21.69 -14.51
CA GLU A 35 -6.68 -22.97 -14.26
C GLU A 35 -5.58 -23.21 -15.31
N GLY A 36 -4.31 -23.20 -14.88
CA GLY A 36 -3.13 -23.43 -15.73
C GLY A 36 -2.29 -22.20 -16.07
N GLU A 37 -2.67 -20.99 -15.66
CA GLU A 37 -1.89 -19.76 -15.90
C GLU A 37 -0.73 -19.57 -14.91
N GLN A 38 0.37 -18.98 -15.38
CA GLN A 38 1.55 -18.68 -14.56
C GLN A 38 1.14 -17.86 -13.32
N LEU A 39 1.60 -18.31 -12.15
CA LEU A 39 1.42 -17.56 -10.91
C LEU A 39 2.08 -16.19 -11.07
N GLY A 40 1.26 -15.14 -11.17
CA GLY A 40 1.74 -13.77 -11.11
C GLY A 40 2.55 -13.55 -9.82
N ILE A 41 3.44 -12.56 -9.82
CA ILE A 41 4.27 -12.22 -8.64
C ILE A 41 3.40 -12.03 -7.39
N VAL A 42 2.22 -11.42 -7.54
CA VAL A 42 1.25 -11.26 -6.45
C VAL A 42 0.78 -12.60 -5.88
N GLU A 43 0.48 -13.57 -6.75
CA GLU A 43 -0.01 -14.89 -6.33
C GLU A 43 1.11 -15.74 -5.71
N THR A 44 2.33 -15.60 -6.23
CA THR A 44 3.52 -16.17 -5.59
C THR A 44 3.68 -15.64 -4.16
N ILE A 45 3.46 -14.33 -3.93
CA ILE A 45 3.52 -13.75 -2.59
C ILE A 45 2.34 -14.19 -1.73
N ASN A 46 1.14 -14.37 -2.30
CA ASN A 46 -0.02 -14.92 -1.59
C ASN A 46 0.27 -16.32 -1.02
N SER A 47 1.09 -17.13 -1.72
CA SER A 47 1.48 -18.46 -1.24
C SER A 47 2.31 -18.44 0.06
N TRP A 48 2.92 -17.31 0.42
CA TRP A 48 3.69 -17.17 1.66
C TRP A 48 2.80 -16.90 2.89
N GLY A 49 1.51 -16.63 2.67
CA GLY A 49 0.53 -16.30 3.69
C GLY A 49 -0.13 -14.94 3.44
N PRO A 50 -0.80 -14.36 4.45
CA PRO A 50 -1.59 -13.13 4.32
C PRO A 50 -0.71 -11.86 4.30
N VAL A 51 0.31 -11.84 3.44
CA VAL A 51 1.34 -10.79 3.39
C VAL A 51 0.72 -9.41 3.14
N TRP A 52 -0.17 -9.28 2.15
CA TRP A 52 -0.80 -8.01 1.79
C TRP A 52 -1.68 -7.42 2.90
N PRO A 53 -2.68 -8.12 3.46
CA PRO A 53 -3.49 -7.56 4.54
C PRO A 53 -2.64 -7.22 5.77
N VAL A 54 -1.68 -8.07 6.14
CA VAL A 54 -0.78 -7.77 7.27
C VAL A 54 0.03 -6.50 7.00
N MET A 55 0.63 -6.37 5.82
CA MET A 55 1.41 -5.20 5.44
C MET A 55 0.56 -3.91 5.50
N PHE A 56 -0.65 -3.92 4.95
CA PHE A 56 -1.52 -2.74 4.94
C PHE A 56 -2.05 -2.38 6.34
N LEU A 57 -2.38 -3.36 7.16
CA LEU A 57 -2.80 -3.12 8.54
C LEU A 57 -1.64 -2.57 9.39
N VAL A 58 -0.43 -3.12 9.23
CA VAL A 58 0.76 -2.58 9.89
C VAL A 58 1.01 -1.14 9.44
N ALA A 59 0.97 -0.86 8.13
CA ALA A 59 1.12 0.48 7.58
C ALA A 59 0.11 1.47 8.18
N ALA A 60 -1.15 1.07 8.31
CA ALA A 60 -2.20 1.88 8.91
C ALA A 60 -1.89 2.21 10.38
N VAL A 61 -1.55 1.21 11.18
CA VAL A 61 -1.28 1.38 12.62
C VAL A 61 -0.06 2.27 12.85
N ILE A 62 1.07 1.98 12.19
CA ILE A 62 2.30 2.77 12.39
C ILE A 62 2.12 4.21 11.92
N LEU A 63 1.41 4.42 10.80
CA LEU A 63 1.18 5.74 10.27
C LEU A 63 0.24 6.55 11.16
N ALA A 64 -0.85 5.95 11.63
CA ALA A 64 -1.76 6.61 12.57
C ALA A 64 -1.05 6.97 13.88
N ALA A 65 -0.30 6.03 14.46
CA ALA A 65 0.45 6.27 15.70
C ALA A 65 1.52 7.36 15.53
N SER A 66 2.29 7.34 14.44
CA SER A 66 3.30 8.37 14.14
C SER A 66 2.68 9.75 13.88
N ALA A 67 1.53 9.81 13.19
CA ALA A 67 0.83 11.06 12.91
C ALA A 67 0.24 11.69 14.18
N VAL A 68 -0.31 10.88 15.09
CA VAL A 68 -0.84 11.34 16.39
C VAL A 68 0.29 11.80 17.31
N SER A 69 1.34 10.99 17.43
CA SER A 69 2.49 11.30 18.30
C SER A 69 3.42 12.38 17.73
N ARG A 70 3.35 12.63 16.40
CA ARG A 70 4.24 13.50 15.63
C ARG A 70 5.71 13.11 15.76
N ARG A 71 5.98 11.83 15.98
CA ARG A 71 7.34 11.29 16.11
C ARG A 71 7.64 10.38 14.94
N TYR A 72 8.82 10.59 14.33
CA TYR A 72 9.33 9.78 13.22
C TYR A 72 8.34 9.69 12.04
N VAL A 73 7.53 10.73 11.86
CA VAL A 73 6.40 10.68 10.92
C VAL A 73 6.91 10.68 9.48
N GLY A 74 7.99 11.40 9.18
CA GLY A 74 8.66 11.37 7.89
C GLY A 74 9.27 10.00 7.59
N TYR A 75 9.97 9.40 8.56
CA TYR A 75 10.48 8.03 8.42
C TYR A 75 9.35 7.02 8.21
N THR A 76 8.26 7.16 8.94
CA THR A 76 7.08 6.29 8.81
C THR A 76 6.46 6.43 7.42
N HIS A 77 6.32 7.65 6.91
CA HIS A 77 5.89 7.89 5.53
C HIS A 77 6.84 7.24 4.50
N ALA A 78 8.16 7.25 4.73
CA ALA A 78 9.11 6.57 3.84
C ALA A 78 8.92 5.04 3.81
N VAL A 79 8.73 4.43 4.98
CA VAL A 79 8.44 2.98 5.10
C VAL A 79 7.14 2.64 4.40
N VAL A 80 6.08 3.41 4.65
CA VAL A 80 4.76 3.17 4.05
C VAL A 80 4.78 3.45 2.54
N ALA A 81 5.56 4.42 2.06
CA ALA A 81 5.83 4.61 0.63
C ALA A 81 6.46 3.37 0.01
N GLY A 82 7.44 2.75 0.70
CA GLY A 82 8.05 1.50 0.28
C GLY A 82 7.04 0.34 0.21
N MET A 83 6.15 0.21 1.18
CA MET A 83 5.10 -0.82 1.19
C MET A 83 4.11 -0.66 0.02
N TRP A 84 3.60 0.56 -0.22
CA TRP A 84 2.73 0.84 -1.36
C TRP A 84 3.46 0.70 -2.69
N GLY A 85 4.72 1.12 -2.76
CA GLY A 85 5.57 0.97 -3.94
C GLY A 85 5.80 -0.50 -4.28
N PHE A 86 6.18 -1.30 -3.29
CA PHE A 86 6.36 -2.74 -3.43
C PHE A 86 5.09 -3.43 -3.93
N TYR A 87 3.94 -3.13 -3.30
CA TYR A 87 2.66 -3.64 -3.76
C TYR A 87 2.35 -3.22 -5.20
N GLY A 88 2.44 -1.92 -5.50
CA GLY A 88 2.14 -1.39 -6.82
C GLY A 88 3.01 -2.00 -7.92
N THR A 89 4.32 -2.13 -7.67
CA THR A 89 5.25 -2.78 -8.58
C THR A 89 4.93 -4.27 -8.74
N ALA A 90 4.64 -5.00 -7.67
CA ALA A 90 4.27 -6.42 -7.76
C ALA A 90 3.02 -6.61 -8.64
N VAL A 91 2.02 -5.73 -8.49
CA VAL A 91 0.81 -5.75 -9.32
C VAL A 91 1.11 -5.46 -10.77
N LEU A 92 1.84 -4.38 -11.07
CA LEU A 92 2.14 -3.98 -12.44
C LEU A 92 3.02 -5.01 -13.15
N MET A 93 4.02 -5.56 -12.46
CA MET A 93 4.86 -6.62 -13.02
C MET A 93 4.04 -7.88 -13.28
N SER A 94 3.12 -8.26 -12.38
CA SER A 94 2.20 -9.38 -12.63
C SER A 94 1.33 -9.14 -13.86
N ALA A 95 0.86 -7.90 -14.09
CA ALA A 95 0.07 -7.56 -15.26
C ALA A 95 0.86 -7.59 -16.58
N VAL A 96 2.15 -7.26 -16.55
CA VAL A 96 3.03 -7.31 -17.73
C VAL A 96 3.35 -8.75 -18.15
N TYR A 97 3.47 -9.67 -17.19
CA TYR A 97 3.84 -11.07 -17.46
C TYR A 97 2.66 -12.03 -17.60
N ALA A 98 1.45 -11.57 -17.31
CA ALA A 98 0.27 -12.40 -17.43
C ALA A 98 -0.28 -12.43 -18.86
N GLU A 99 -0.66 -13.61 -19.31
CA GLU A 99 -1.47 -13.82 -20.51
C GLU A 99 -2.77 -14.52 -20.08
N PRO A 100 -3.94 -13.87 -20.19
CA PRO A 100 -4.17 -12.51 -20.71
C PRO A 100 -3.70 -11.41 -19.74
N PRO A 101 -3.51 -10.15 -20.22
CA PRO A 101 -3.08 -9.04 -19.37
C PRO A 101 -4.03 -8.80 -18.18
N LEU A 102 -3.47 -8.78 -16.97
CA LEU A 102 -4.25 -8.52 -15.75
C LEU A 102 -4.53 -7.01 -15.57
N PRO A 103 -5.55 -6.63 -14.78
CA PRO A 103 -5.84 -5.23 -14.49
C PRO A 103 -4.68 -4.48 -13.81
N VAL A 104 -4.23 -3.38 -14.44
CA VAL A 104 -3.14 -2.52 -13.95
C VAL A 104 -3.58 -1.41 -12.99
N LEU A 105 -4.89 -1.14 -12.91
CA LEU A 105 -5.45 0.02 -12.20
C LEU A 105 -5.00 0.08 -10.72
N SER A 106 -5.12 -1.03 -10.00
CA SER A 106 -4.75 -1.08 -8.58
C SER A 106 -3.24 -0.91 -8.37
N GLY A 107 -2.42 -1.36 -9.32
CA GLY A 107 -0.97 -1.14 -9.31
C GLY A 107 -0.61 0.33 -9.52
N GLY A 108 -1.25 0.99 -10.47
CA GLY A 108 -1.08 2.43 -10.72
C GLY A 108 -1.52 3.29 -9.53
N ILE A 109 -2.68 2.99 -8.93
CA ILE A 109 -3.15 3.68 -7.71
C ILE A 109 -2.16 3.49 -6.56
N ALA A 110 -1.62 2.29 -6.38
CA ALA A 110 -0.66 2.00 -5.33
C ALA A 110 0.66 2.78 -5.50
N LEU A 111 1.18 2.88 -6.73
CA LEU A 111 2.34 3.74 -7.00
C LEU A 111 2.02 5.22 -6.74
N GLY A 112 0.82 5.68 -7.12
CA GLY A 112 0.36 7.03 -6.78
C GLY A 112 0.33 7.27 -5.26
N ALA A 113 -0.19 6.31 -4.48
CA ALA A 113 -0.17 6.37 -3.02
C ALA A 113 1.27 6.45 -2.48
N ALA A 114 2.21 5.65 -3.02
CA ALA A 114 3.62 5.73 -2.64
C ALA A 114 4.19 7.14 -2.84
N LEU A 115 3.93 7.77 -3.99
CA LEU A 115 4.34 9.15 -4.27
C LEU A 115 3.71 10.16 -3.31
N LEU A 116 2.43 9.99 -2.95
CA LEU A 116 1.76 10.83 -1.94
C LEU A 116 2.45 10.71 -0.57
N HIS A 117 2.87 9.51 -0.17
CA HIS A 117 3.64 9.33 1.06
C HIS A 117 4.99 10.05 0.98
N LEU A 118 5.71 9.97 -0.14
CA LEU A 118 6.97 10.71 -0.33
C LEU A 118 6.77 12.22 -0.28
N ALA A 119 5.69 12.74 -0.86
CA ALA A 119 5.34 14.15 -0.76
C ALA A 119 5.05 14.57 0.69
N MET A 120 4.36 13.73 1.45
CA MET A 120 4.08 14.00 2.86
C MET A 120 5.33 14.06 3.73
N ILE A 121 6.42 13.35 3.38
CA ILE A 121 7.72 13.52 4.07
C ILE A 121 8.17 14.99 4.00
N ARG A 122 8.05 15.62 2.82
CA ARG A 122 8.40 17.03 2.64
C ARG A 122 7.47 17.95 3.43
N VAL A 123 6.17 17.70 3.39
CA VAL A 123 5.19 18.47 4.17
C VAL A 123 5.51 18.45 5.66
N TRP A 124 5.85 17.28 6.22
CA TRP A 124 6.21 17.20 7.64
C TRP A 124 7.57 17.83 7.95
N ALA A 125 8.56 17.67 7.06
CA ALA A 125 9.86 18.29 7.20
C ALA A 125 9.79 19.83 7.18
N ASP A 126 8.97 20.40 6.28
CA ASP A 126 8.73 21.85 6.20
C ASP A 126 8.02 22.40 7.45
N LEU A 127 7.30 21.54 8.17
CA LEU A 127 6.70 21.84 9.47
C LEU A 127 7.65 21.59 10.66
N GLY A 128 8.91 21.24 10.40
CA GLY A 128 9.94 20.99 11.42
C GLY A 128 9.84 19.63 12.11
N VAL A 129 9.08 18.68 11.56
CA VAL A 129 8.88 17.34 12.13
C VAL A 129 9.54 16.30 11.23
N LYS A 130 10.35 15.42 11.83
CA LYS A 130 11.04 14.32 11.14
C LYS A 130 10.29 13.00 11.26
#